data_AF-A0A8X7BXF6-F1
#
_entry.id   AF-A0A8X7BXF6-F1
#
_cell.length_a   1.000
_cell.length_b   1.000
_cell.length_c   1.000
_cell.angle_alpha   90.00
_cell.angle_beta   90.00
_cell.angle_gamma   90.00
#
_symmetry.space_group_name_H-M   'P 1'
#
loop_
_entity.id
_entity.type
_entity.pdbx_description
1 polymer ?
#
loop_
_entity_poly.entity_id
_entity_poly.type
_entity_poly.pdbx_seq_one_letter_code
_entity_poly.pdbx_strand_id
1 'polypeptide(L)'
;MRGNVLNKSRCGRPHKLSDRAIVRKEKKNPKISAPKLADQIATASGKKVHPETFRRILRSGGYNGRVSSKKPFISSVNQQKRLDFASPHASRILVINE
;
A
#
# COMPACT_ATOMS: atom_id res chain seq x y z
N MET A 1 30.39 28.12 24.67
CA MET A 1 29.28 27.30 24.12
C MET A 1 28.97 26.19 25.11
N ARG A 2 27.77 26.14 25.70
CA ARG A 2 27.43 25.08 26.66
C ARG A 2 27.11 23.80 25.89
N GLY A 3 28.02 22.84 25.91
CA GLY A 3 27.81 21.50 25.37
C GLY A 3 26.75 20.78 26.21
N ASN A 4 25.68 20.31 25.57
CA ASN A 4 24.61 19.62 26.27
C ASN A 4 25.01 18.15 26.52
N VAL A 5 25.30 17.79 27.77
CA VAL A 5 25.69 16.43 28.22
C VAL A 5 24.44 15.57 28.46
N LEU A 6 23.51 15.55 27.50
CA LEU A 6 22.32 14.69 27.61
C LEU A 6 22.60 13.34 26.95
N ASN A 7 22.26 12.27 27.66
CA ASN A 7 22.35 10.92 27.12
C ASN A 7 21.39 10.77 25.94
N LYS A 8 21.91 10.26 24.82
CA LYS A 8 21.09 9.89 23.66
C LYS A 8 20.17 8.74 24.02
N SER A 9 18.98 8.71 23.41
CA SER A 9 18.08 7.56 23.50
C SER A 9 18.80 6.29 23.03
N ARG A 10 18.60 5.18 23.74
CA ARG A 10 19.19 3.89 23.37
C ARG A 10 18.70 3.44 21.99
N CYS A 11 19.60 2.92 21.15
CA CYS A 11 19.20 2.29 19.90
C CYS A 11 18.64 0.90 20.19
N GLY A 12 17.54 0.55 19.51
CA GLY A 12 16.95 -0.78 19.58
C GLY A 12 17.66 -1.78 18.67
N ARG A 13 17.19 -3.03 18.69
CA ARG A 13 17.66 -4.08 17.77
C ARG A 13 17.32 -3.72 16.32
N PRO A 14 18.26 -3.89 15.36
CA PRO A 14 17.96 -3.68 13.95
C PRO A 14 16.91 -4.66 13.44
N HIS A 15 16.11 -4.20 12.48
CA HIS A 15 15.07 -5.01 11.85
C HIS A 15 15.67 -6.12 10.96
N LYS A 16 15.05 -7.30 10.97
CA LYS A 16 15.55 -8.47 10.21
C LYS A 16 15.32 -8.33 8.70
N LEU A 17 14.22 -7.67 8.31
CA LEU A 17 13.77 -7.48 6.93
C LEU A 17 13.74 -5.99 6.58
N SER A 18 13.76 -5.69 5.28
CA SER A 18 13.59 -4.33 4.77
C SER A 18 12.13 -4.05 4.42
N ASP A 19 11.51 -3.12 5.15
CA ASP A 19 10.09 -2.77 4.95
C ASP A 19 9.80 -2.29 3.53
N ARG A 20 10.74 -1.54 2.93
CA ARG A 20 10.62 -1.04 1.56
C ARG A 20 10.48 -2.15 0.51
N ALA A 21 11.20 -3.26 0.67
CA ALA A 21 11.16 -4.37 -0.28
C ALA A 21 9.81 -5.10 -0.23
N ILE A 22 9.25 -5.23 0.97
CA ILE A 22 7.95 -5.84 1.24
C ILE A 22 6.84 -5.03 0.57
N VAL A 23 6.79 -3.72 0.84
CA VAL A 23 5.80 -2.81 0.27
C VAL A 23 5.88 -2.77 -1.27
N ARG A 24 7.10 -2.85 -1.83
CA ARG A 24 7.26 -2.86 -3.30
C ARG A 24 6.67 -4.12 -3.93
N LYS A 25 6.82 -5.29 -3.29
CA LYS A 25 6.21 -6.54 -3.78
C LYS A 25 4.69 -6.49 -3.72
N GLU A 26 4.14 -5.95 -2.64
CA GLU A 26 2.68 -5.77 -2.51
C GLU A 26 2.14 -4.80 -3.56
N LYS A 27 2.79 -3.64 -3.81
CA LYS A 27 2.36 -2.71 -4.86
C LYS A 27 2.32 -3.35 -6.25
N LYS A 28 3.24 -4.28 -6.55
CA LYS A 28 3.26 -5.00 -7.82
C LYS A 28 2.08 -5.97 -7.95
N ASN A 29 1.66 -6.60 -6.86
CA ASN A 29 0.51 -7.49 -6.83
C ASN A 29 -0.27 -7.31 -5.51
N PRO A 30 -1.28 -6.42 -5.48
CA PRO A 30 -1.99 -6.07 -4.24
C PRO A 30 -2.89 -7.21 -3.71
N LYS A 31 -3.08 -8.28 -4.48
CA LYS A 31 -3.88 -9.45 -4.07
C LYS A 31 -3.05 -10.52 -3.36
N ILE A 32 -1.74 -10.31 -3.22
CA ILE A 32 -0.88 -11.33 -2.61
C ILE A 32 -1.12 -11.42 -1.10
N SER A 33 -1.23 -12.65 -0.60
CA SER A 33 -1.41 -12.88 0.84
C SER A 33 -0.08 -12.80 1.60
N ALA A 34 -0.14 -12.45 2.88
CA ALA A 34 1.04 -12.34 3.74
C ALA A 34 1.89 -13.64 3.83
N PRO A 35 1.31 -14.85 3.93
CA PRO A 35 2.09 -16.09 3.90
C PRO A 35 2.84 -16.28 2.58
N LYS A 36 2.16 -16.03 1.45
CA LYS A 36 2.78 -16.17 0.12
C LYS A 36 3.89 -15.13 -0.09
N LEU A 37 3.72 -13.94 0.45
CA LEU A 37 4.75 -12.91 0.47
C LEU A 37 5.96 -13.32 1.33
N ALA A 38 5.70 -13.99 2.47
CA ALA A 38 6.75 -14.53 3.33
C ALA A 38 7.58 -15.59 2.61
N ASP A 39 6.92 -16.51 1.89
CA ASP A 39 7.61 -17.53 1.09
C ASP A 39 8.46 -16.89 -0.02
N GLN A 40 7.91 -15.91 -0.74
CA GLN A 40 8.66 -15.19 -1.79
C GLN A 40 9.85 -14.38 -1.26
N ILE A 41 9.80 -13.90 -0.02
CA ILE A 41 10.90 -13.18 0.62
C ILE A 41 11.92 -14.18 1.18
N ALA A 42 11.47 -15.30 1.72
CA ALA A 42 12.32 -16.38 2.19
C ALA A 42 13.16 -16.96 1.03
N THR A 43 12.56 -17.19 -0.14
CA THR A 43 13.29 -17.66 -1.32
C THR A 43 14.27 -16.61 -1.87
N ALA A 44 13.88 -15.33 -1.89
CA ALA A 44 14.73 -14.27 -2.45
C ALA A 44 15.87 -13.81 -1.52
N SER A 45 15.70 -13.91 -0.20
CA SER A 45 16.64 -13.35 0.79
C SER A 45 17.19 -14.38 1.77
N GLY A 46 16.74 -15.63 1.73
CA GLY A 46 17.10 -16.70 2.68
C GLY A 46 16.57 -16.49 4.11
N LYS A 47 15.80 -15.42 4.36
CA LYS A 47 15.35 -15.02 5.69
C LYS A 47 13.93 -15.50 5.94
N LYS A 48 13.77 -16.59 6.70
CA LYS A 48 12.46 -17.05 7.17
C LYS A 48 11.97 -16.21 8.35
N VAL A 49 10.74 -15.73 8.25
CA VAL A 49 10.04 -14.91 9.25
C VAL A 49 8.57 -15.29 9.27
N HIS A 50 7.91 -15.20 10.43
CA HIS A 50 6.49 -15.48 10.57
C HIS A 50 5.63 -14.51 9.74
N PRO A 51 4.54 -14.97 9.07
CA PRO A 51 3.65 -14.13 8.27
C PRO A 51 3.10 -12.89 8.99
N GLU A 52 2.94 -12.95 10.32
CA GLU A 52 2.47 -11.79 11.09
C GLU A 52 3.43 -10.60 11.07
N THR A 53 4.73 -10.85 10.91
CA THR A 53 5.70 -9.75 10.76
C THR A 53 5.42 -8.96 9.47
N PHE A 54 5.09 -9.66 8.39
CA PHE A 54 4.70 -9.03 7.14
C PHE A 54 3.39 -8.25 7.31
N ARG A 55 2.37 -8.82 7.97
CA ARG A 55 1.12 -8.09 8.24
C ARG A 55 1.35 -6.81 9.04
N ARG A 56 2.22 -6.84 10.05
CA ARG A 56 2.59 -5.64 10.84
C ARG A 56 3.23 -4.57 9.97
N ILE A 57 4.18 -4.96 9.12
CA ILE A 57 4.88 -4.04 8.20
C ILE A 57 3.88 -3.42 7.21
N LEU A 58 2.99 -4.23 6.63
CA LEU A 58 1.95 -3.76 5.70
C LEU A 58 0.99 -2.77 6.37
N ARG A 59 0.49 -3.10 7.57
CA ARG A 59 -0.38 -2.20 8.34
C ARG A 59 0.32 -0.89 8.71
N SER A 60 1.59 -0.93 9.11
CA SER A 60 2.36 0.31 9.37
C SER A 60 2.56 1.17 8.11
N GLY A 61 2.54 0.55 6.93
CA GLY A 61 2.54 1.25 5.64
C GLY A 61 1.16 1.72 5.17
N GLY A 62 0.09 1.48 5.94
CA GLY A 62 -1.29 1.82 5.58
C GLY A 62 -1.99 0.80 4.68
N TYR A 63 -1.36 -0.36 4.44
CA TYR A 63 -1.93 -1.40 3.59
C TYR A 63 -2.76 -2.38 4.40
N ASN A 64 -4.05 -2.39 4.10
CA ASN A 64 -5.04 -3.22 4.76
C ASN A 64 -5.68 -4.16 3.74
N GLY A 65 -6.01 -5.38 4.19
CA GLY A 65 -6.82 -6.28 3.40
C GLY A 65 -8.18 -5.66 3.10
N ARG A 66 -8.46 -5.40 1.83
CA ARG A 66 -9.76 -4.91 1.35
C ARG A 66 -10.25 -5.77 0.21
N VAL A 67 -11.56 -5.91 0.10
CA VAL A 67 -12.22 -6.57 -1.03
C VAL A 67 -12.48 -5.51 -2.10
N SER A 68 -12.07 -5.78 -3.34
CA SER A 68 -12.38 -4.89 -4.47
C SER A 68 -13.88 -4.92 -4.77
N SER A 69 -14.51 -3.76 -4.91
CA SER A 69 -15.90 -3.66 -5.36
C SER A 69 -16.07 -4.24 -6.76
N LYS A 70 -17.19 -4.94 -6.99
CA LYS A 70 -17.56 -5.46 -8.31
C LYS A 70 -17.94 -4.29 -9.21
N LYS A 71 -17.16 -4.03 -10.26
CA LYS A 71 -17.50 -3.05 -11.30
C LYS A 71 -18.21 -3.76 -12.46
N PRO A 72 -19.21 -3.13 -13.10
CA PRO A 72 -19.80 -3.66 -14.33
C PRO A 72 -18.73 -3.75 -15.42
N PHE A 73 -18.82 -4.78 -16.26
CA PHE A 73 -17.93 -4.93 -17.42
C PHE A 73 -18.44 -4.04 -18.55
N ILE A 74 -17.79 -2.89 -18.76
CA ILE A 74 -18.17 -1.88 -19.76
C ILE A 74 -17.16 -1.94 -20.91
N SER A 75 -17.63 -1.98 -22.16
CA SER A 75 -16.77 -1.91 -23.35
C SER A 75 -16.02 -0.58 -23.43
N SER A 76 -14.87 -0.56 -24.12
CA SER A 76 -14.09 0.67 -24.33
C SER A 76 -14.92 1.79 -24.96
N VAL A 77 -15.76 1.47 -25.96
CA VAL A 77 -16.67 2.42 -26.60
C VAL A 77 -17.65 3.04 -25.61
N ASN A 78 -18.24 2.22 -24.72
CA ASN A 78 -19.19 2.72 -23.73
C ASN A 78 -18.51 3.50 -22.60
N GLN A 79 -17.24 3.19 -22.27
CA GLN A 79 -16.45 4.00 -21.35
C GLN A 79 -16.22 5.40 -21.92
N GLN A 80 -15.84 5.50 -23.21
CA GLN A 80 -15.63 6.79 -23.88
C GLN A 80 -16.91 7.62 -23.91
N LYS A 81 -18.03 7.05 -24.35
CA LYS A 81 -19.34 7.75 -24.35
C LYS A 81 -19.74 8.29 -22.98
N ARG A 82 -19.46 7.54 -21.91
CA ARG A 82 -19.73 7.98 -20.53
C ARG A 82 -18.84 9.16 -20.12
N LEU A 83 -17.57 9.16 -20.51
CA LEU A 83 -16.65 10.28 -20.25
C LEU A 83 -17.03 11.52 -21.07
N ASP A 84 -17.39 11.34 -22.34
CA ASP A 84 -17.82 12.44 -23.23
C ASP A 84 -19.10 13.10 -22.70
N PHE A 85 -20.03 12.31 -22.17
CA PHE A 85 -21.22 12.82 -21.49
C PHE A 85 -20.88 13.51 -20.16
N ALA A 86 -20.03 12.91 -19.32
CA ALA A 86 -19.73 13.45 -18.00
C ALA A 86 -18.91 14.75 -18.04
N SER A 87 -17.96 14.87 -18.98
CA SER A 87 -17.02 16.00 -19.07
C SER A 87 -17.69 17.38 -19.12
N PRO A 88 -18.66 17.67 -20.02
CA PRO A 88 -19.33 18.96 -20.08
C PRO A 88 -20.31 19.21 -18.91
N HIS A 89 -20.67 18.17 -18.16
CA HIS A 89 -21.61 18.27 -17.03
C HIS A 89 -20.92 18.25 -15.67
N ALA A 90 -19.60 18.03 -15.61
CA ALA A 90 -18.82 18.02 -14.37
C ALA A 90 -18.75 19.39 -13.70
N SER A 91 -18.73 20.48 -14.47
CA SER A 91 -18.72 21.87 -13.94
C SER A 91 -20.07 22.30 -13.33
N ARG A 92 -21.18 21.63 -13.67
CA ARG A 92 -22.51 21.92 -13.10
C ARG A 92 -22.69 21.37 -11.69
N ILE A 93 -21.94 20.35 -11.30
CA ILE A 93 -22.08 19.67 -10.00
C ILE A 93 -21.40 20.45 -8.86
N LEU A 94 -20.38 21.25 -9.16
CA LEU A 94 -19.63 22.01 -8.15
C LEU A 94 -20.31 23.32 -7.71
N VAL A 95 -21.36 23.77 -8.41
CA VAL A 95 -22.06 25.05 -8.13
C VAL A 95 -23.25 24.88 -7.18
N ILE A 96 -23.65 23.64 -6.84
CA ILE A 96 -24.85 23.36 -6.04
C ILE A 96 -24.54 23.29 -4.52
N ASN A 97 -23.29 23.49 -4.11
CA ASN A 97 -22.88 23.51 -2.69
C ASN A 97 -22.31 24.87 -2.27
N GLU A 98 -22.96 25.97 -2.67
CA GLU A 98 -22.81 27.30 -2.05
C GLU A 98 -24.17 27.79 -1.54
#